data_AF-A0A952SBA0-F1
#
_entry.id   AF-A0A952SBA0-F1
#
_cell.length_a   1.000
_cell.length_b   1.000
_cell.length_c   1.000
_cell.angle_alpha   90.00
_cell.angle_beta   90.00
_cell.angle_gamma   90.00
#
_symmetry.space_group_name_H-M   'P 1'
#
loop_
_entity.id
_entity.type
_entity.pdbx_description
1 polymer ?
#
loop_
_entity_poly.entity_id
_entity_poly.type
_entity_poly.pdbx_seq_one_letter_code
_entity_poly.pdbx_strand_id
1 'polypeptide(L)'
;MFCPKCGTPDQSALSYCRSCGTYLPDLTAAKPEIPADHHIKANFVLSAMTFVACFAMSAALFAVFGVGEGTHFLIYLTAGLLIAVGCWNVQTFWRTALLRKQINKLTPPRLEEREPRSLASPAESEMPVPASVVDRTTRRLERR
;
A
#
# COMPACT_ATOMS: atom_id res chain seq x y z
N MET A 1 15.73 22.95 -9.48
CA MET A 1 15.21 22.80 -8.10
C MET A 1 16.30 23.12 -7.08
N PHE A 2 15.94 23.45 -5.84
CA PHE A 2 16.92 23.77 -4.77
C PHE A 2 17.39 22.52 -4.03
N CYS A 3 18.65 22.49 -3.60
CA CYS A 3 19.15 21.43 -2.73
C CYS A 3 18.61 21.59 -1.30
N PRO A 4 17.99 20.55 -0.69
CA PRO A 4 17.42 20.66 0.65
C PRO A 4 18.48 20.78 1.76
N LYS A 5 19.73 20.42 1.47
CA LYS A 5 20.83 20.46 2.44
C LYS A 5 21.56 21.81 2.47
N CYS A 6 21.83 22.39 1.30
CA CYS A 6 22.67 23.59 1.19
C CYS A 6 22.00 24.77 0.46
N GLY A 7 20.78 24.62 -0.04
CA GLY A 7 20.02 25.71 -0.67
C GLY A 7 20.51 26.14 -2.07
N THR A 8 21.49 25.46 -2.67
CA THR A 8 22.00 25.84 -4.00
C THR A 8 20.90 25.72 -5.08
N PRO A 9 20.71 26.75 -5.94
CA PRO A 9 19.74 26.72 -7.03
C PRO A 9 20.18 25.83 -8.22
N ASP A 10 19.30 25.73 -9.22
CA ASP A 10 19.55 25.14 -10.55
C ASP A 10 20.14 23.73 -10.60
N GLN A 11 19.69 22.86 -9.69
CA GLN A 11 19.99 21.43 -9.78
C GLN A 11 18.96 20.71 -10.66
N SER A 12 19.43 19.73 -11.45
CA SER A 12 18.59 18.80 -12.22
C SER A 12 18.15 17.61 -11.35
N ALA A 13 16.95 17.09 -11.62
CA ALA A 13 16.46 15.87 -10.98
C ALA A 13 17.38 14.68 -11.25
N LEU A 14 17.47 13.73 -10.30
CA LEU A 14 18.30 12.52 -10.38
C LEU A 14 19.82 12.80 -10.52
N SER A 15 20.29 13.92 -9.99
CA SER A 15 21.71 14.29 -9.98
C SER A 15 22.25 14.54 -8.57
N TYR A 16 23.57 14.56 -8.43
CA TYR A 16 24.23 14.95 -7.19
C TYR A 16 24.38 16.47 -7.13
N CYS A 17 24.18 17.04 -5.95
CA CYS A 17 24.40 18.46 -5.72
C CYS A 17 25.87 18.80 -5.97
N ARG A 18 26.14 19.77 -6.85
CA ARG A 18 27.53 20.20 -7.17
C ARG A 18 28.27 20.86 -6.00
N SER A 19 27.54 21.37 -5.01
CA SER A 19 28.13 22.06 -3.85
C SER A 19 28.39 21.10 -2.68
N CYS A 20 27.39 20.30 -2.28
CA CYS A 20 27.49 19.44 -1.09
C CYS A 20 27.59 17.94 -1.38
N GLY A 21 27.55 17.53 -2.65
CA GLY A 21 27.68 16.13 -3.06
C GLY A 21 26.51 15.21 -2.68
N THR A 22 25.38 15.74 -2.19
CA THR A 22 24.22 14.91 -1.80
C THR A 22 23.36 14.58 -3.03
N TYR A 23 22.88 13.34 -3.15
CA TYR A 23 21.97 12.92 -4.23
C TYR A 23 20.60 13.60 -4.09
N LEU A 24 20.09 14.20 -5.17
CA LEU A 24 18.75 14.78 -5.20
C LEU A 24 17.78 13.81 -5.87
N PRO A 25 16.86 13.18 -5.11
CA PRO A 25 15.79 12.40 -5.70
C PRO A 25 14.87 13.32 -6.51
N ASP A 26 14.31 12.79 -7.59
CA ASP A 26 13.28 13.49 -8.32
C ASP A 26 12.00 13.54 -7.46
N LEU A 27 11.71 14.71 -6.91
CA LEU A 27 10.50 14.97 -6.13
C LEU A 27 9.28 15.16 -7.03
N THR A 28 9.48 15.38 -8.33
CA THR A 28 8.41 15.55 -9.32
C THR A 28 8.01 14.23 -9.96
N ALA A 29 8.92 13.27 -10.03
CA ALA A 29 8.59 11.88 -10.26
C ALA A 29 7.85 11.36 -9.02
N ALA A 30 6.53 11.51 -9.01
CA ALA A 30 5.67 10.72 -8.13
C ALA A 30 6.12 9.27 -8.29
N LYS A 31 6.72 8.71 -7.22
CA LYS A 31 7.17 7.33 -7.19
C LYS A 31 6.00 6.50 -7.74
N PRO A 32 6.16 5.70 -8.81
CA PRO A 32 5.07 4.92 -9.34
C PRO A 32 4.52 4.10 -8.18
N GLU A 33 3.36 4.52 -7.68
CA GLU A 33 2.76 3.96 -6.50
C GLU A 33 2.23 2.62 -6.97
N ILE A 34 3.01 1.56 -6.69
CA ILE A 34 2.59 0.19 -6.99
C ILE A 34 1.20 0.07 -6.37
N PRO A 35 0.15 -0.14 -7.20
CA PRO A 35 -1.20 0.01 -6.72
C PRO A 35 -1.40 -0.95 -5.55
N ALA A 36 -1.85 -0.41 -4.42
CA ALA A 36 -1.97 -1.15 -3.15
C ALA A 36 -2.73 -2.47 -3.31
N ASP A 37 -3.56 -2.58 -4.34
CA ASP A 37 -4.27 -3.79 -4.72
C ASP A 37 -3.39 -5.00 -5.03
N HIS A 38 -2.19 -4.82 -5.60
CA HIS A 38 -1.30 -5.95 -5.86
C HIS A 38 -0.80 -6.60 -4.57
N HIS A 39 -0.40 -5.79 -3.60
CA HIS A 39 0.05 -6.28 -2.29
C HIS A 39 -1.08 -6.96 -1.52
N ILE A 40 -2.31 -6.45 -1.61
CA ILE A 40 -3.45 -7.05 -0.92
C ILE A 40 -3.83 -8.40 -1.55
N LYS A 41 -3.83 -8.51 -2.90
CA LYS A 41 -4.10 -9.79 -3.58
C LYS A 41 -3.04 -10.85 -3.23
N ALA A 42 -1.76 -10.49 -3.23
CA ALA A 42 -0.69 -11.43 -2.87
C ALA A 42 -0.83 -11.92 -1.42
N ASN A 43 -1.04 -11.01 -0.47
CA ASN A 43 -1.25 -11.37 0.94
C ASN A 43 -2.51 -12.21 1.13
N PHE A 44 -3.59 -11.92 0.40
CA PHE A 44 -4.82 -12.71 0.44
C PHE A 44 -4.57 -14.16 0.03
N VAL A 45 -3.90 -14.38 -1.10
CA VAL A 45 -3.61 -15.73 -1.60
C VAL A 45 -2.70 -16.47 -0.63
N LEU A 46 -1.67 -15.79 -0.11
CA LEU A 46 -0.74 -16.38 0.84
C LEU A 46 -1.45 -16.81 2.14
N SER A 47 -2.29 -15.96 2.71
CA SER A 47 -3.07 -16.28 3.91
C SER A 47 -4.08 -17.41 3.67
N ALA A 48 -4.73 -17.43 2.50
CA ALA A 48 -5.67 -18.49 2.14
C ALA A 48 -4.97 -19.86 1.99
N MET A 49 -3.83 -19.90 1.29
CA MET A 49 -3.02 -21.13 1.15
C MET A 49 -2.51 -21.62 2.51
N THR A 50 -2.06 -20.71 3.37
CA THR A 50 -1.58 -21.05 4.73
C THR A 50 -2.71 -21.63 5.57
N PHE A 51 -3.90 -21.04 5.53
CA PHE A 51 -5.08 -21.56 6.23
C PHE A 51 -5.42 -22.99 5.78
N VAL A 52 -5.51 -23.22 4.47
CA VAL A 52 -5.80 -24.56 3.91
C VAL A 52 -4.72 -25.56 4.32
N ALA A 53 -3.45 -25.20 4.23
CA ALA A 53 -2.34 -26.08 4.59
C ALA A 53 -2.36 -26.45 6.08
N CYS A 54 -2.57 -25.48 6.99
CA CYS A 54 -2.65 -25.74 8.43
C CYS A 54 -3.81 -26.67 8.78
N PHE A 55 -5.01 -26.44 8.23
CA PHE A 55 -6.17 -27.29 8.50
C PHE A 55 -6.02 -28.67 7.89
N ALA A 56 -5.50 -28.79 6.66
CA ALA A 56 -5.26 -30.08 6.02
C ALA A 56 -4.23 -30.90 6.81
N MET A 57 -3.12 -30.30 7.24
CA MET A 57 -2.12 -30.98 8.07
C MET A 57 -2.67 -31.36 9.44
N SER A 58 -3.43 -30.47 10.10
CA SER A 58 -4.07 -30.81 11.37
C SER A 58 -5.05 -31.97 11.22
N ALA A 59 -5.87 -31.96 10.17
CA ALA A 59 -6.82 -33.04 9.89
C ALA A 59 -6.09 -34.36 9.59
N ALA A 60 -5.00 -34.32 8.82
CA ALA A 60 -4.17 -35.49 8.54
C ALA A 60 -3.54 -36.07 9.83
N LEU A 61 -3.04 -35.22 10.74
CA LEU A 61 -2.52 -35.67 12.03
C LEU A 61 -3.60 -36.35 12.87
N PHE A 62 -4.81 -35.78 12.93
CA PHE A 62 -5.93 -36.41 13.64
C PHE A 62 -6.38 -37.71 12.98
N ALA A 63 -6.42 -37.79 11.66
CA ALA A 63 -6.84 -39.00 10.94
C ALA A 63 -5.85 -40.16 11.09
N VAL A 64 -4.54 -39.88 11.05
CA VAL A 64 -3.49 -40.91 11.14
C VAL A 64 -3.24 -41.35 12.57
N PHE A 65 -3.26 -40.41 13.53
CA PHE A 65 -2.82 -40.68 14.90
C PHE A 65 -3.95 -40.66 15.94
N GLY A 66 -5.13 -40.08 15.65
CA GLY A 66 -6.14 -39.78 16.67
C GLY A 66 -6.86 -40.98 17.31
N VAL A 67 -6.66 -42.21 16.82
CA VAL A 67 -7.44 -43.40 17.24
C VAL A 67 -6.60 -44.44 18.00
N GLY A 68 -5.31 -44.19 18.24
CA GLY A 68 -4.44 -45.15 18.95
C GLY A 68 -4.37 -44.92 20.46
N GLU A 69 -4.39 -45.98 21.28
CA GLU A 69 -4.23 -45.92 22.76
C GLU A 69 -2.81 -45.54 23.23
N GLY A 70 -1.96 -45.01 22.35
CA GLY A 70 -0.56 -44.70 22.65
C GLY A 70 -0.06 -43.39 22.03
N THR A 71 -0.96 -42.49 21.63
CA THR A 71 -0.56 -41.23 21.01
C THR A 71 0.17 -40.32 21.98
N HIS A 72 1.39 -39.93 21.62
CA HIS A 72 2.15 -38.95 22.39
C HIS A 72 1.42 -37.59 22.42
N PHE A 73 1.41 -36.97 23.61
CA PHE A 73 0.84 -35.64 23.86
C PHE A 73 1.31 -34.56 22.86
N LEU A 74 2.54 -34.68 22.35
CA LEU A 74 3.12 -33.78 21.35
C LEU A 74 2.26 -33.67 20.08
N ILE A 75 1.59 -34.74 19.66
CA ILE A 75 0.76 -34.72 18.45
C ILE A 75 -0.45 -33.80 18.65
N TYR A 76 -1.12 -33.90 19.81
CA TYR A 76 -2.23 -33.02 20.16
C TYR A 76 -1.78 -31.56 20.29
N LEU A 77 -0.60 -31.33 20.88
CA LEU A 77 -0.03 -29.98 20.99
C LEU A 77 0.26 -29.36 19.62
N THR A 78 0.86 -30.12 18.70
CA THR A 78 1.14 -29.65 17.34
C THR A 78 -0.14 -29.39 16.54
N ALA A 79 -1.14 -30.26 16.62
CA ALA A 79 -2.44 -30.05 15.99
C ALA A 79 -3.14 -28.79 16.55
N GLY A 80 -3.11 -28.61 17.88
CA GLY A 80 -3.64 -27.40 18.52
C GLY A 80 -2.93 -26.12 18.05
N LEU A 81 -1.60 -26.15 17.90
CA LEU A 81 -0.82 -25.01 17.40
C LEU A 81 -1.14 -24.69 15.94
N LEU A 82 -1.32 -25.71 15.09
CA LEU A 82 -1.75 -25.52 13.70
C LEU A 82 -3.14 -24.87 13.60
N ILE A 83 -4.08 -25.30 14.45
CA ILE A 83 -5.42 -24.69 14.52
C ILE A 83 -5.31 -23.24 14.99
N ALA A 84 -4.50 -22.95 16.02
CA ALA A 84 -4.31 -21.59 16.52
C ALA A 84 -3.73 -20.64 15.45
N VAL A 85 -2.73 -21.10 14.69
CA VAL A 85 -2.17 -20.35 13.55
C VAL A 85 -3.23 -20.15 12.46
N GLY A 86 -4.04 -21.17 12.17
CA GLY A 86 -5.17 -21.06 11.25
C GLY A 86 -6.17 -19.98 11.66
N CYS A 87 -6.59 -19.99 12.94
CA CYS A 87 -7.49 -18.98 13.51
C CYS A 87 -6.89 -17.58 13.47
N TRP A 88 -5.60 -17.43 13.76
CA TRP A 88 -4.90 -16.14 13.66
C TRP A 88 -4.95 -15.57 12.24
N ASN A 89 -4.69 -16.42 11.23
CA ASN A 89 -4.77 -16.00 9.82
C ASN A 89 -6.18 -15.54 9.43
N VAL A 90 -7.23 -16.20 9.91
CA VAL A 90 -8.63 -15.78 9.69
C VAL A 90 -8.90 -14.43 10.35
N GLN A 91 -8.41 -14.21 11.57
CA GLN A 91 -8.58 -12.92 12.26
C GLN A 91 -7.87 -11.78 11.52
N THR A 92 -6.62 -11.98 11.09
CA THR A 92 -5.88 -10.98 10.31
C THR A 92 -6.59 -10.69 9.00
N PHE A 93 -7.10 -11.72 8.34
CA PHE A 93 -7.84 -11.60 7.10
C PHE A 93 -9.12 -10.77 7.27
N TRP A 94 -9.89 -11.05 8.33
CA TRP A 94 -11.12 -10.30 8.62
C TRP A 94 -10.84 -8.82 8.85
N ARG A 95 -9.77 -8.50 9.60
CA ARG A 95 -9.33 -7.11 9.83
C ARG A 95 -8.94 -6.43 8.51
N THR A 96 -8.18 -7.11 7.65
CA THR A 96 -7.82 -6.56 6.33
C THR A 96 -9.05 -6.35 5.45
N ALA A 97 -10.02 -7.27 5.47
CA ALA A 97 -11.27 -7.13 4.72
C ALA A 97 -12.11 -5.93 5.22
N LEU A 98 -12.17 -5.70 6.54
CA LEU A 98 -12.84 -4.53 7.12
C LEU A 98 -12.16 -3.22 6.71
N LEU A 99 -10.82 -3.16 6.76
CA LEU A 99 -10.05 -2.00 6.31
C LEU A 99 -10.29 -1.70 4.83
N ARG A 100 -10.34 -2.74 3.98
CA ARG A 100 -10.69 -2.59 2.56
C ARG A 100 -12.08 -2.00 2.37
N LYS A 101 -13.07 -2.47 3.14
CA LYS A 101 -14.43 -1.89 3.11
C LYS A 101 -14.42 -0.41 3.50
N GLN A 102 -13.58 0.00 4.44
CA GLN A 102 -13.45 1.41 4.82
C GLN A 102 -12.77 2.24 3.73
N ILE A 103 -11.65 1.78 3.17
CA ILE A 103 -10.94 2.46 2.08
C ILE A 103 -11.86 2.63 0.85
N ASN A 104 -12.63 1.61 0.50
CA ASN A 104 -13.57 1.68 -0.62
C ASN A 104 -14.74 2.64 -0.37
N LYS A 105 -15.09 2.92 0.90
CA LYS A 105 -16.09 3.95 1.24
C LYS A 105 -15.50 5.36 1.20
N LEU A 106 -14.23 5.51 1.60
CA LEU A 106 -13.50 6.78 1.62
C LEU A 106 -13.01 7.22 0.25
N THR A 107 -12.80 6.28 -0.66
CA THR A 107 -12.50 6.57 -2.06
C THR A 107 -13.85 6.86 -2.73
N PRO A 108 -14.24 8.13 -2.97
CA PRO A 108 -15.42 8.40 -3.77
C PRO A 108 -15.28 7.64 -5.08
N PRO A 109 -16.39 7.16 -5.71
CA PRO A 109 -16.32 6.56 -7.03
C PRO A 109 -15.51 7.51 -7.88
N ARG A 110 -14.30 7.06 -8.24
CA ARG A 110 -13.36 7.81 -9.07
C ARG A 110 -14.20 8.05 -10.30
N LEU A 111 -14.70 9.30 -10.46
CA LEU A 111 -15.43 9.71 -11.64
C LEU A 111 -14.58 9.15 -12.76
N GLU A 112 -15.13 8.15 -13.46
CA GLU A 112 -14.41 7.41 -14.49
C GLU A 112 -13.63 8.46 -15.23
N GLU A 113 -12.30 8.34 -15.13
CA GLU A 113 -11.37 9.23 -15.78
C GLU A 113 -11.80 9.18 -17.23
N ARG A 114 -12.58 10.21 -17.58
CA ARG A 114 -13.36 10.28 -18.80
C ARG A 114 -12.29 10.17 -19.85
N GLU A 115 -12.21 8.97 -20.44
CA GLU A 115 -11.19 8.54 -21.37
C GLU A 115 -10.77 9.77 -22.15
N PRO A 116 -9.52 10.26 -22.02
CA PRO A 116 -9.13 11.55 -22.56
C PRO A 116 -9.43 11.48 -24.05
N ARG A 117 -10.58 12.06 -24.41
CA ARG A 117 -11.06 12.19 -25.77
C ARG A 117 -9.86 12.77 -26.48
N SER A 118 -9.32 11.99 -27.41
CA SER A 118 -8.19 12.33 -28.24
C SER A 118 -8.47 13.67 -28.92
N LEU A 119 -8.15 14.75 -28.22
CA LEU A 119 -8.07 16.08 -28.77
C LEU A 119 -6.74 16.11 -29.49
N ALA A 120 -6.83 15.77 -30.77
CA ALA A 120 -5.91 16.26 -31.77
C ALA A 120 -5.58 17.74 -31.47
N SER A 121 -4.28 17.98 -31.40
CA SER A 121 -3.53 19.24 -31.41
C SER A 121 -4.06 20.29 -32.44
N PRO A 122 -3.46 21.49 -32.53
CA PRO A 122 -3.21 22.53 -31.53
C PRO A 122 -3.90 23.85 -31.98
N ALA A 123 -4.28 24.71 -31.04
CA ALA A 123 -4.45 26.12 -31.37
C ALA A 123 -4.10 26.95 -30.15
N GLU A 124 -3.17 27.89 -30.39
CA GLU A 124 -2.72 28.93 -29.49
C GLU A 124 -3.91 29.53 -28.72
N SER A 125 -3.82 29.53 -27.40
CA SER A 125 -4.63 30.43 -26.60
C SER A 125 -3.80 30.84 -25.39
N GLU A 126 -3.20 32.02 -25.51
CA GLU A 126 -2.73 32.80 -24.38
C GLU A 126 -3.91 32.97 -23.42
N MET A 127 -3.90 32.23 -22.31
CA MET A 127 -4.92 32.35 -21.28
C MET A 127 -4.32 33.14 -20.10
N PRO A 128 -4.87 34.32 -19.75
CA PRO A 128 -4.36 35.16 -18.68
C PRO A 128 -4.57 34.45 -17.34
N VAL A 129 -3.48 34.31 -16.57
CA VAL A 129 -3.48 33.72 -15.24
C VAL A 129 -4.31 34.60 -14.30
N PRO A 130 -5.43 34.13 -13.72
CA PRO A 130 -6.16 34.88 -12.71
C PRO A 130 -5.34 34.92 -11.41
N ALA A 131 -5.03 36.12 -10.93
CA ALA A 131 -4.21 36.39 -9.76
C ALA A 131 -4.84 36.00 -8.41
N SER A 132 -5.89 35.17 -8.37
CA SER A 132 -6.73 34.97 -7.17
C SER A 132 -6.43 33.71 -6.34
N VAL A 133 -5.38 32.95 -6.66
CA VAL A 133 -5.03 31.71 -5.91
C VAL A 133 -3.88 31.90 -4.92
N VAL A 134 -3.35 33.14 -4.77
CA VAL A 134 -2.22 33.42 -3.86
C VAL A 134 -2.65 33.70 -2.40
N ASP A 135 -3.92 33.98 -2.12
CA ASP A 135 -4.32 34.58 -0.83
C ASP A 135 -4.72 33.63 0.31
N ARG A 136 -4.80 32.30 0.11
CA ARG A 136 -5.29 31.39 1.17
C ARG A 136 -4.23 30.75 2.05
N THR A 137 -2.95 30.76 1.68
CA THR A 137 -1.89 30.07 2.46
C THR A 137 -1.07 30.99 3.36
N THR A 138 -1.04 32.31 3.14
CA THR A 138 -0.26 33.25 3.96
C THR A 138 -0.98 33.69 5.24
N ARG A 139 -2.32 33.66 5.27
CA ARG A 139 -3.11 34.21 6.39
C ARG A 139 -3.02 33.44 7.72
N ARG A 140 -2.39 32.26 7.77
CA ARG A 140 -2.25 31.46 9.01
C ARG A 140 -0.94 31.69 9.76
N LEU A 141 0.00 32.47 9.24
CA LEU A 141 1.29 32.70 9.89
C LEU A 141 1.34 33.97 10.77
N GLU A 142 0.42 34.93 10.61
CA GLU A 142 0.45 36.21 11.36
C GLU A 142 -0.25 36.19 12.73
N ARG A 143 -0.80 35.06 13.18
CA ARG A 143 -1.51 34.95 14.48
C ARG A 143 -0.69 34.29 15.60
N ARG A 144 0.63 34.46 15.61
CA ARG A 144 1.47 34.04 16.75
C ARG A 144 2.39 35.14 17.21
#